data_AF-A0A9E2ZSZ6-F1
#
_entry.id   AF-A0A9E2ZSZ6-F1
#
_cell.length_a   1.000
_cell.length_b   1.000
_cell.length_c   1.000
_cell.angle_alpha   90.00
_cell.angle_beta   90.00
_cell.angle_gamma   90.00
#
_symmetry.space_group_name_H-M   'P 1'
#
loop_
_entity.id
_entity.type
_entity.pdbx_description
1 polymer ?
#
loop_
_entity_poly.entity_id
_entity_poly.type
_entity_poly.pdbx_seq_one_letter_code
_entity_poly.pdbx_strand_id
1 'polypeptide(L)'
;MTEESAARESFAIPFPDRRAAGRLLAERLGSAAKLNDQAERTMVLGLPRGGVAVAKEVATSLRLPVDVIVTRKIGYPPQPELGVGAIAEMPGTAAAGDPVYDSGLLDRLSLTPDDLAEVVAAENAELARRIRVYRAGKPLPPVAGWSVIVVDDGLATGVTARAALRSLRAGQAARLVLAVPVAPAHALSWLRQEADQVIILAAPRTFSSVGEWYTAFGQLSDADVLAMLGDPERPSRPLPVADPSQAAFARRMRRRRSAARSSSFSPPHVPYFSGRETA
;
A
#
# COMPACT_ATOMS: atom_id res chain seq x y z
N MET A 1 -20.71 17.51 20.46
CA MET A 1 -19.59 16.56 20.55
C MET A 1 -19.19 16.20 19.14
N THR A 2 -18.11 16.81 18.64
CA THR A 2 -17.63 16.68 17.27
C THR A 2 -16.99 15.30 17.03
N GLU A 3 -17.11 14.79 15.80
CA GLU A 3 -16.54 13.53 15.28
C GLU A 3 -14.99 13.46 15.31
N GLU A 4 -14.34 14.40 16.01
CA GLU A 4 -12.89 14.55 16.13
C GLU A 4 -12.28 13.64 17.22
N SER A 5 -13.11 12.84 17.89
CA SER A 5 -12.74 12.03 19.07
C SER A 5 -12.58 10.52 18.80
N ALA A 6 -12.50 10.08 17.54
CA ALA A 6 -12.27 8.66 17.23
C ALA A 6 -10.75 8.33 17.21
N ALA A 7 -10.25 7.89 18.37
CA ALA A 7 -8.99 7.18 18.61
C ALA A 7 -7.69 8.00 18.53
N ARG A 8 -7.42 8.78 19.58
CA ARG A 8 -6.04 8.92 20.09
C ARG A 8 -5.68 7.63 20.83
N GLU A 9 -5.41 6.55 20.10
CA GLU A 9 -4.57 5.49 20.67
C GLU A 9 -3.19 6.10 20.88
N SER A 10 -2.80 6.32 22.14
CA SER A 10 -1.55 6.96 22.50
C SER A 10 -0.39 5.99 22.29
N PHE A 11 0.05 5.83 21.05
CA PHE A 11 1.37 5.25 20.78
C PHE A 11 2.42 6.37 20.70
N ALA A 12 3.63 6.08 21.15
CA ALA A 12 4.73 7.03 21.11
C ALA A 12 5.20 7.25 19.67
N ILE A 13 5.35 8.52 19.30
CA ILE A 13 6.01 8.95 18.06
C ILE A 13 7.27 9.74 18.47
N PRO A 14 8.43 9.54 17.84
CA PRO A 14 8.69 8.59 16.74
C PRO A 14 8.54 7.12 17.17
N PHE A 15 8.18 6.25 16.23
CA PHE A 15 8.13 4.80 16.45
C PHE A 15 9.54 4.29 16.77
N PRO A 16 9.74 3.35 17.71
CA PRO A 16 11.08 2.86 18.03
C PRO A 16 11.83 2.29 16.81
N ASP A 17 11.15 1.44 16.04
CA ASP A 17 11.66 0.82 14.82
C ASP A 17 10.48 0.38 13.93
N ARG A 18 10.78 -0.16 12.74
CA ARG A 18 9.79 -0.73 11.82
C ARG A 18 8.99 -1.88 12.43
N ARG A 19 9.58 -2.63 13.37
CA ARG A 19 8.89 -3.78 13.97
C ARG A 19 7.79 -3.32 14.93
N ALA A 20 8.09 -2.33 15.76
CA ALA A 20 7.14 -1.70 16.67
C ALA A 20 5.97 -1.08 15.89
N ALA A 21 6.27 -0.36 14.81
CA ALA A 21 5.24 0.18 13.93
C ALA A 21 4.36 -0.92 13.30
N GLY A 22 4.95 -2.04 12.87
CA GLY A 22 4.21 -3.19 12.33
C GLY A 22 3.27 -3.84 13.34
N ARG A 23 3.68 -3.99 14.60
CA ARG A 23 2.80 -4.52 15.67
C ARG A 23 1.58 -3.62 15.91
N LEU A 24 1.80 -2.31 16.04
CA LEU A 24 0.71 -1.34 16.19
C LEU A 24 -0.23 -1.33 14.98
N LEU A 25 0.34 -1.43 13.78
CA LEU A 25 -0.43 -1.49 12.54
C LEU A 25 -1.30 -2.77 12.47
N ALA A 26 -0.78 -3.89 12.98
CA ALA A 26 -1.50 -5.16 13.05
C ALA A 26 -2.70 -5.08 14.00
N GLU A 27 -2.54 -4.46 15.18
CA GLU A 27 -3.64 -4.23 16.15
C GLU A 27 -4.76 -3.40 15.51
N ARG A 28 -4.39 -2.32 14.83
CA ARG A 28 -5.34 -1.45 14.12
C ARG A 28 -6.03 -2.18 12.97
N LEU A 29 -5.30 -3.01 12.22
CA LEU A 29 -5.84 -3.85 11.15
C LEU A 29 -6.82 -4.90 11.68
N GLY A 30 -6.47 -5.61 12.76
CA GLY A 30 -7.33 -6.62 13.37
C GLY A 30 -8.69 -6.05 13.78
N SER A 31 -8.67 -4.86 14.39
CA SER A 31 -9.89 -4.18 14.85
C SER A 31 -10.71 -3.58 13.69
N ALA A 32 -10.06 -3.07 12.65
CA ALA A 32 -10.72 -2.25 11.63
C ALA A 32 -11.05 -2.97 10.32
N ALA A 33 -10.27 -3.99 9.96
CA ALA A 33 -10.40 -4.62 8.66
C ALA A 33 -11.47 -5.73 8.65
N LYS A 34 -12.07 -6.08 9.81
CA LYS A 34 -13.08 -7.15 9.95
C LYS A 34 -12.63 -8.42 9.20
N LEU A 35 -11.41 -8.88 9.50
CA LEU A 35 -10.75 -9.97 8.77
C LEU A 35 -11.36 -11.35 9.05
N ASN A 36 -12.23 -11.46 10.05
CA ASN A 36 -12.71 -12.73 10.59
C ASN A 36 -13.44 -13.61 9.55
N ASP A 37 -14.17 -13.03 8.60
CA ASP A 37 -14.90 -13.81 7.58
C ASP A 37 -14.06 -14.15 6.34
N GLN A 38 -12.82 -13.66 6.24
CA GLN A 38 -11.99 -13.75 5.01
C GLN A 38 -10.53 -14.12 5.25
N ALA A 39 -10.16 -14.52 6.47
CA ALA A 39 -8.77 -14.82 6.82
C ALA A 39 -8.16 -15.91 5.92
N GLU A 40 -8.97 -16.85 5.41
CA GLU A 40 -8.54 -17.92 4.48
C GLU A 40 -8.14 -17.43 3.09
N ARG A 41 -8.64 -16.26 2.68
CA ARG A 41 -8.32 -15.65 1.38
C ARG A 41 -7.76 -14.25 1.56
N THR A 42 -6.95 -14.07 2.59
CA THR A 42 -6.24 -12.82 2.85
C THR A 42 -4.74 -13.04 2.83
N MET A 43 -4.01 -12.14 2.18
CA MET A 43 -2.55 -12.11 2.23
C MET A 43 -2.02 -10.70 2.48
N VAL A 44 -0.79 -10.63 2.99
CA VAL A 44 -0.06 -9.37 3.21
C VAL A 44 1.05 -9.26 2.16
N LEU A 45 1.10 -8.13 1.45
CA LEU A 45 2.16 -7.80 0.51
C LEU A 45 2.92 -6.56 1.01
N GLY A 46 4.21 -6.73 1.30
CA GLY A 46 5.09 -5.61 1.66
C GLY A 46 5.67 -4.92 0.42
N LEU A 47 5.74 -3.59 0.43
CA LEU A 47 6.55 -2.85 -0.54
C LEU A 47 8.03 -2.91 -0.12
N PRO A 48 8.95 -3.31 -1.01
CA PRO A 48 10.35 -3.42 -0.67
C PRO A 48 11.04 -2.05 -0.62
N ARG A 49 11.98 -1.83 0.29
CA ARG A 49 12.51 -2.80 1.28
C ARG A 49 11.89 -2.61 2.66
N GLY A 50 11.69 -1.36 3.07
CA GLY A 50 11.19 -0.97 4.39
C GLY A 50 9.81 -1.57 4.73
N GLY A 51 8.88 -1.51 3.78
CA GLY A 51 7.54 -2.07 3.95
C GLY A 51 7.51 -3.56 4.24
N VAL A 52 8.48 -4.35 3.77
CA VAL A 52 8.55 -5.79 4.08
C VAL A 52 8.81 -6.03 5.58
N ALA A 53 9.63 -5.21 6.23
CA ALA A 53 9.88 -5.33 7.66
C ALA A 53 8.63 -5.09 8.50
N VAL A 54 7.79 -4.14 8.08
CA VAL A 54 6.49 -3.86 8.72
C VAL A 54 5.48 -4.96 8.37
N ALA A 55 5.42 -5.38 7.10
CA ALA A 55 4.54 -6.42 6.61
C ALA A 55 4.75 -7.77 7.32
N LYS A 56 6.01 -8.12 7.61
CA LYS A 56 6.36 -9.33 8.35
C LYS A 56 5.68 -9.37 9.72
N GLU A 57 5.79 -8.31 10.50
CA GLU A 57 5.16 -8.23 11.82
C GLU A 57 3.64 -8.25 11.70
N VAL A 58 3.06 -7.52 10.74
CA VAL A 58 1.61 -7.54 10.47
C VAL A 58 1.13 -8.97 10.18
N ALA A 59 1.81 -9.67 9.29
CA ALA A 59 1.46 -11.02 8.90
C ALA A 59 1.62 -12.03 10.05
N THR A 60 2.68 -11.91 10.84
CA THR A 60 2.89 -12.75 12.03
C THR A 60 1.79 -12.54 13.07
N SER A 61 1.47 -11.28 13.41
CA SER A 61 0.43 -10.96 14.38
C SER A 61 -0.97 -11.41 13.94
N LEU A 62 -1.26 -11.30 12.64
CA LEU A 62 -2.57 -11.68 12.08
C LEU A 62 -2.64 -13.13 11.58
N ARG A 63 -1.54 -13.89 11.65
CA ARG A 63 -1.42 -15.27 11.13
C ARG A 63 -1.83 -15.39 9.65
N LEU A 64 -1.35 -14.43 8.85
CA LEU A 64 -1.59 -14.34 7.41
C LEU A 64 -0.31 -14.70 6.64
N PRO A 65 -0.42 -15.21 5.40
CA PRO A 65 0.74 -15.34 4.53
C PRO A 65 1.28 -13.94 4.19
N VAL A 66 2.61 -13.85 4.11
CA VAL A 66 3.33 -12.65 3.69
C VAL A 66 4.11 -12.93 2.41
N ASP A 67 4.11 -11.98 1.51
CA ASP A 67 4.98 -11.94 0.34
C ASP A 67 5.33 -10.47 0.04
N VAL A 68 6.11 -10.22 -1.01
CA VAL A 68 6.50 -8.90 -1.49
C VAL A 68 5.73 -8.56 -2.77
N ILE A 69 5.45 -7.28 -3.02
CA ILE A 69 5.10 -6.78 -4.35
C ILE A 69 6.19 -5.82 -4.81
N VAL A 70 6.87 -6.14 -5.91
CA VAL A 70 7.99 -5.32 -6.37
C VAL A 70 7.47 -4.10 -7.10
N THR A 71 7.92 -2.93 -6.66
CA THR A 71 7.65 -1.64 -7.31
C THR A 71 8.92 -0.85 -7.51
N ARG A 72 8.94 0.02 -8.52
CA ARG A 72 10.03 0.95 -8.82
C ARG A 72 9.48 2.36 -9.04
N LYS A 73 10.12 3.35 -8.43
CA LYS A 73 9.76 4.77 -8.57
C LYS A 73 10.34 5.29 -9.87
N ILE A 74 9.53 5.98 -10.67
CA ILE A 74 9.99 6.75 -11.82
C ILE A 74 10.30 8.15 -11.28
N GLY A 75 11.59 8.47 -11.20
CA GLY A 75 12.08 9.77 -10.74
C GLY A 75 12.01 10.82 -11.85
N TYR A 76 11.86 12.08 -11.47
CA TYR A 76 12.08 13.21 -12.37
C TYR A 76 13.58 13.33 -12.68
N PRO A 77 14.05 13.32 -13.94
CA PRO A 77 15.49 13.24 -14.23
C PRO A 77 16.37 14.32 -13.55
N PRO A 78 15.96 15.60 -13.50
CA PRO A 78 16.72 16.63 -12.79
C PRO A 78 16.70 16.50 -11.26
N GLN A 79 15.71 15.79 -10.70
CA GLN A 79 15.60 15.54 -9.26
C GLN A 79 15.08 14.11 -9.02
N PRO A 80 15.95 13.08 -9.12
CA PRO A 80 15.52 11.67 -9.11
C PRO A 80 14.75 11.25 -7.85
N GLU A 81 14.92 11.98 -6.75
CA GLU A 81 14.17 11.75 -5.53
C GLU A 81 12.69 12.12 -5.63
N LEU A 82 12.33 13.05 -6.52
CA LEU A 82 10.95 13.41 -6.82
C LEU A 82 10.32 12.34 -7.72
N GLY A 83 9.46 11.50 -7.15
CA GLY A 83 8.74 10.47 -7.90
C GLY A 83 7.56 11.04 -8.68
N VAL A 84 7.66 11.01 -10.01
CA VAL A 84 6.59 11.42 -10.95
C VAL A 84 5.70 10.26 -11.36
N GLY A 85 6.13 9.04 -11.08
CA GLY A 85 5.35 7.83 -11.30
C GLY A 85 5.98 6.62 -10.62
N ALA A 86 5.42 5.45 -10.91
CA ALA A 86 5.99 4.18 -10.50
C ALA A 86 5.52 3.04 -11.41
N ILE A 87 6.29 1.95 -11.39
CA ILE A 87 6.01 0.70 -12.07
C ILE A 87 5.84 -0.38 -10.99
N ALA A 88 4.94 -1.33 -11.22
CA ALA A 88 4.71 -2.45 -10.32
C ALA A 88 4.73 -3.78 -11.09
N GLU A 89 5.17 -4.84 -10.43
CA GLU A 89 5.02 -6.21 -10.89
C GLU A 89 3.53 -6.58 -11.05
N MET A 90 3.20 -7.42 -12.03
CA MET A 90 1.84 -7.92 -12.27
C MET A 90 1.57 -9.28 -11.60
N PRO A 91 0.48 -9.43 -10.83
CA PRO A 91 0.09 -10.70 -10.23
C PRO A 91 -0.10 -11.83 -11.24
N GLY A 92 0.33 -13.04 -10.86
CA GLY A 92 0.28 -14.22 -11.72
C GLY A 92 1.34 -14.23 -12.83
N THR A 93 2.24 -13.24 -12.86
CA THR A 93 3.32 -13.13 -13.86
C THR A 93 4.65 -12.84 -13.18
N ALA A 94 5.75 -12.93 -13.95
CA ALA A 94 7.08 -12.46 -13.55
C ALA A 94 7.48 -11.18 -14.32
N ALA A 95 6.49 -10.32 -14.64
CA ALA A 95 6.67 -9.16 -15.50
C ALA A 95 6.21 -7.85 -14.83
N ALA A 96 6.74 -6.74 -15.36
CA ALA A 96 6.28 -5.40 -15.04
C ALA A 96 4.92 -5.11 -15.69
N GLY A 97 4.08 -4.35 -15.02
CA GLY A 97 2.91 -3.71 -15.63
C GLY A 97 3.25 -2.36 -16.23
N ASP A 98 2.23 -1.67 -16.73
CA ASP A 98 2.39 -0.34 -17.29
C ASP A 98 2.77 0.70 -16.22
N PRO A 99 3.59 1.71 -16.57
CA PRO A 99 3.86 2.85 -15.71
C PRO A 99 2.58 3.56 -15.25
N VAL A 100 2.54 3.90 -13.96
CA VAL A 100 1.50 4.74 -13.37
C VAL A 100 2.12 6.09 -13.02
N TYR A 101 1.59 7.15 -13.63
CA TYR A 101 2.08 8.52 -13.41
C TYR A 101 1.16 9.33 -12.49
N ASP A 102 1.72 10.34 -11.85
CA ASP A 102 0.96 11.44 -11.27
C ASP A 102 0.75 12.52 -12.34
N SER A 103 -0.41 12.49 -12.98
CA SER A 103 -0.71 13.40 -14.10
C SER A 103 -0.63 14.87 -13.69
N GLY A 104 -1.10 15.22 -12.49
CA GLY A 104 -1.04 16.60 -12.00
C GLY A 104 0.40 17.09 -11.78
N LEU A 105 1.31 16.19 -11.40
CA LEU A 105 2.73 16.52 -11.30
C LEU A 105 3.40 16.59 -12.68
N LEU A 106 3.07 15.69 -13.62
CA LEU A 106 3.56 15.77 -14.99
C LEU A 106 3.16 17.09 -15.66
N ASP A 107 1.90 17.50 -15.54
CA ASP A 107 1.40 18.76 -16.09
C ASP A 107 2.17 19.97 -15.54
N ARG A 108 2.41 20.00 -14.22
CA ARG A 108 3.16 21.08 -13.56
C ARG A 108 4.63 21.15 -14.00
N LEU A 109 5.22 20.00 -14.30
CA LEU A 109 6.59 19.90 -14.79
C LEU A 109 6.68 20.00 -16.31
N SER A 110 5.55 20.14 -17.01
CA SER A 110 5.46 20.12 -18.48
C SER A 110 6.12 18.89 -19.09
N LEU A 111 5.87 17.72 -18.49
CA LEU A 111 6.39 16.43 -18.91
C LEU A 111 5.32 15.56 -19.54
N THR A 112 5.74 14.76 -20.51
CA THR A 112 4.97 13.67 -21.10
C THR A 112 5.58 12.33 -20.70
N PRO A 113 4.85 11.21 -20.83
CA PRO A 113 5.42 9.87 -20.64
C PRO A 113 6.64 9.59 -21.53
N ASP A 114 6.68 10.16 -22.74
CA ASP A 114 7.78 9.98 -23.69
C ASP A 114 9.09 10.61 -23.18
N ASP A 115 9.00 11.75 -22.49
CA ASP A 115 10.14 12.40 -21.83
C ASP A 115 10.78 11.52 -20.72
N LEU A 116 10.05 10.50 -20.27
CA LEU A 116 10.46 9.58 -19.20
C LEU A 116 10.83 8.19 -19.73
N ALA A 117 10.84 7.96 -21.04
CA ALA A 117 11.04 6.64 -21.63
C ALA A 117 12.34 5.96 -21.18
N GLU A 118 13.46 6.70 -21.13
CA GLU A 118 14.75 6.17 -20.68
C GLU A 118 14.73 5.80 -19.19
N VAL A 119 14.13 6.66 -18.35
CA VAL A 119 13.96 6.38 -16.91
C VAL A 119 13.10 5.14 -16.70
N VAL A 120 12.00 5.02 -17.44
CA VAL A 120 11.11 3.86 -17.39
C VAL A 120 11.84 2.59 -17.81
N ALA A 121 12.67 2.63 -18.85
CA ALA A 121 13.46 1.49 -19.29
C ALA A 121 14.45 1.03 -18.21
N ALA A 122 15.18 1.97 -17.60
CA ALA A 122 16.11 1.68 -16.51
C ALA A 122 15.40 1.10 -15.27
N GLU A 123 14.26 1.70 -14.88
CA GLU A 123 13.48 1.22 -13.74
C GLU A 123 12.82 -0.14 -14.00
N ASN A 124 12.42 -0.44 -15.24
CA ASN A 124 11.97 -1.78 -15.63
C ASN A 124 13.08 -2.82 -15.52
N ALA A 125 14.30 -2.50 -15.94
CA ALA A 125 15.44 -3.41 -15.82
C ALA A 125 15.75 -3.73 -14.35
N GLU A 126 15.72 -2.73 -13.47
CA GLU A 126 15.90 -2.94 -12.03
C GLU A 126 14.72 -3.67 -11.38
N LEU A 127 13.48 -3.39 -11.81
CA LEU A 127 12.30 -4.14 -11.37
C LEU A 127 12.45 -5.62 -11.71
N ALA A 128 12.83 -5.94 -12.94
CA ALA A 128 13.06 -7.32 -13.38
C ALA A 128 14.20 -8.00 -12.60
N ARG A 129 15.28 -7.27 -12.28
CA ARG A 129 16.34 -7.78 -11.39
C ARG A 129 15.79 -8.14 -10.01
N ARG A 130 15.00 -7.26 -9.38
CA ARG A 130 14.42 -7.47 -8.05
C ARG A 130 13.40 -8.60 -8.01
N ILE A 131 12.55 -8.74 -9.03
CA ILE A 131 11.64 -9.90 -9.17
C ILE A 131 12.46 -11.19 -9.14
N ARG A 132 13.54 -11.28 -9.93
CA ARG A 132 14.40 -12.48 -9.95
C ARG A 132 15.02 -12.76 -8.58
N VAL A 133 15.52 -11.73 -7.90
CA VAL A 133 16.13 -11.87 -6.57
C VAL A 133 15.11 -12.33 -5.52
N TYR A 134 13.96 -11.68 -5.43
CA TYR A 134 12.99 -11.97 -4.36
C TYR A 134 12.16 -13.23 -4.61
N ARG A 135 11.98 -13.64 -5.86
CA ARG A 135 11.11 -14.78 -6.21
C ARG A 135 11.84 -16.00 -6.74
N ALA A 136 13.16 -15.95 -6.91
CA ALA A 136 13.94 -17.03 -7.53
C ALA A 136 13.34 -17.51 -8.86
N GLY A 137 12.77 -16.59 -9.66
CA GLY A 137 12.15 -16.89 -10.95
C GLY A 137 10.66 -17.29 -10.91
N LYS A 138 10.04 -17.39 -9.73
CA LYS A 138 8.59 -17.60 -9.61
C LYS A 138 7.80 -16.29 -9.86
N PRO A 139 6.55 -16.36 -10.33
CA PRO A 139 5.69 -15.18 -10.45
C PRO A 139 5.16 -14.71 -9.08
N LEU A 140 4.71 -13.46 -8.99
CA LEU A 140 3.84 -13.02 -7.88
C LEU A 140 2.58 -13.90 -7.84
N PRO A 141 2.14 -14.39 -6.66
CA PRO A 141 0.94 -15.19 -6.57
C PRO A 141 -0.28 -14.51 -7.23
N PRO A 142 -1.13 -15.25 -7.95
CA PRO A 142 -2.33 -14.69 -8.56
C PRO A 142 -3.31 -14.24 -7.48
N VAL A 143 -3.73 -12.97 -7.48
CA VAL A 143 -4.54 -12.39 -6.39
C VAL A 143 -6.05 -12.38 -6.66
N ALA A 144 -6.51 -12.98 -7.76
CA ALA A 144 -7.90 -12.94 -8.18
C ALA A 144 -8.83 -13.53 -7.09
N GLY A 145 -9.78 -12.74 -6.61
CA GLY A 145 -10.70 -13.19 -5.55
C GLY A 145 -10.16 -13.11 -4.12
N TRP A 146 -8.90 -12.70 -3.93
CA TRP A 146 -8.28 -12.55 -2.61
C TRP A 146 -8.40 -11.13 -2.06
N SER A 147 -8.42 -11.02 -0.73
CA SER A 147 -8.17 -9.78 -0.02
C SER A 147 -6.67 -9.58 0.12
N VAL A 148 -6.16 -8.43 -0.28
CA VAL A 148 -4.73 -8.11 -0.23
C VAL A 148 -4.51 -6.90 0.67
N ILE A 149 -3.66 -7.07 1.68
CA ILE A 149 -3.20 -6.00 2.56
C ILE A 149 -1.83 -5.55 2.06
N VAL A 150 -1.77 -4.37 1.46
CA VAL A 150 -0.54 -3.73 0.98
C VAL A 150 0.05 -2.92 2.13
N VAL A 151 1.31 -3.17 2.47
CA VAL A 151 1.99 -2.57 3.62
C VAL A 151 3.27 -1.87 3.20
N ASP A 152 3.48 -0.66 3.72
CA ASP A 152 4.73 0.10 3.61
C ASP A 152 5.21 0.61 4.98
N ASP A 153 6.48 1.01 5.11
CA ASP A 153 6.99 1.62 6.35
C ASP A 153 6.63 3.10 6.50
N GLY A 154 6.27 3.74 5.39
CA GLY A 154 5.59 5.02 5.35
C GLY A 154 5.48 5.53 3.92
N LEU A 155 4.58 6.48 3.68
CA LEU A 155 4.39 7.06 2.36
C LEU A 155 4.85 8.50 2.36
N ALA A 156 5.82 8.83 1.52
CA ALA A 156 6.14 10.22 1.21
C ALA A 156 5.19 10.76 0.14
N THR A 157 5.36 10.34 -1.11
CA THR A 157 4.47 10.70 -2.23
C THR A 157 3.41 9.63 -2.50
N GLY A 158 3.66 8.39 -2.08
CA GLY A 158 2.76 7.26 -2.26
C GLY A 158 2.66 6.70 -3.68
N VAL A 159 3.43 7.20 -4.65
CA VAL A 159 3.37 6.76 -6.06
C VAL A 159 3.61 5.25 -6.23
N THR A 160 4.52 4.67 -5.45
CA THR A 160 4.80 3.23 -5.43
C THR A 160 3.61 2.42 -4.92
N ALA A 161 3.00 2.85 -3.81
CA ALA A 161 1.77 2.25 -3.29
C ALA A 161 0.61 2.35 -4.30
N ARG A 162 0.49 3.48 -5.02
CA ARG A 162 -0.50 3.66 -6.09
C ARG A 162 -0.31 2.61 -7.20
N ALA A 163 0.93 2.45 -7.70
CA ALA A 163 1.23 1.46 -8.74
C ALA A 163 0.93 0.03 -8.28
N ALA A 164 1.32 -0.33 -7.04
CA ALA A 164 1.00 -1.63 -6.45
C ALA A 164 -0.51 -1.89 -6.39
N LEU A 165 -1.29 -0.94 -5.86
CA LEU A 165 -2.74 -1.07 -5.73
C LEU A 165 -3.43 -1.22 -7.10
N ARG A 166 -3.01 -0.44 -8.11
CA ARG A 166 -3.57 -0.55 -9.47
C ARG A 166 -3.24 -1.89 -10.11
N SER A 167 -2.00 -2.35 -9.99
CA SER A 167 -1.58 -3.67 -10.49
C SER A 167 -2.42 -4.80 -9.85
N LEU A 168 -2.58 -4.77 -8.52
CA LEU A 168 -3.41 -5.76 -7.80
C LEU A 168 -4.89 -5.67 -8.18
N ARG A 169 -5.40 -4.46 -8.47
CA ARG A 169 -6.78 -4.26 -8.92
C ARG A 169 -7.01 -4.87 -10.30
N ALA A 170 -6.04 -4.70 -11.21
CA ALA A 170 -6.03 -5.31 -12.54
C ALA A 170 -5.95 -6.85 -12.45
N GLY A 171 -5.15 -7.37 -11.51
CA GLY A 171 -5.11 -8.78 -11.11
C GLY A 171 -6.38 -9.30 -10.40
N GLN A 172 -7.48 -8.52 -10.39
CA GLN A 172 -8.78 -8.89 -9.87
C GLN A 172 -8.84 -9.21 -8.36
N ALA A 173 -7.98 -8.58 -7.55
CA ALA A 173 -8.12 -8.64 -6.10
C ALA A 173 -9.55 -8.27 -5.64
N ALA A 174 -10.14 -9.09 -4.78
CA ALA A 174 -11.51 -8.88 -4.30
C ALA A 174 -11.60 -7.66 -3.37
N ARG A 175 -10.54 -7.42 -2.59
CA ARG A 175 -10.42 -6.31 -1.65
C ARG A 175 -8.96 -5.87 -1.57
N LEU A 176 -8.74 -4.55 -1.56
CA LEU A 176 -7.45 -3.94 -1.32
C LEU A 176 -7.51 -3.11 -0.04
N VAL A 177 -6.61 -3.42 0.89
CA VAL A 177 -6.38 -2.62 2.10
C VAL A 177 -4.97 -2.06 1.99
N LEU A 178 -4.81 -0.75 2.08
CA LEU A 178 -3.51 -0.14 2.29
C LEU A 178 -3.34 0.12 3.78
N ALA A 179 -2.21 -0.28 4.34
CA ALA A 179 -1.89 -0.08 5.74
C ALA A 179 -0.46 0.45 5.89
N VAL A 180 -0.30 1.63 6.47
CA VAL A 180 1.02 2.25 6.66
C VAL A 180 1.12 2.93 8.03
N PRO A 181 2.29 2.93 8.68
CA PRO A 181 2.47 3.63 9.94
C PRO A 181 2.31 5.14 9.81
N VAL A 182 2.86 5.74 8.75
CA VAL A 182 2.81 7.19 8.54
C VAL A 182 2.62 7.56 7.08
N ALA A 183 1.85 8.62 6.82
CA ALA A 183 1.75 9.29 5.53
C ALA A 183 1.34 10.76 5.73
N PRO A 184 1.67 11.69 4.82
CA PRO A 184 1.19 13.06 4.94
C PRO A 184 -0.34 13.11 4.86
N ALA A 185 -0.96 14.03 5.62
CA ALA A 185 -2.41 14.17 5.69
C ALA A 185 -3.08 14.36 4.31
N HIS A 186 -2.41 15.07 3.39
CA HIS A 186 -2.92 15.31 2.05
C HIS A 186 -2.95 14.05 1.17
N ALA A 187 -2.19 12.99 1.50
CA ALA A 187 -2.20 11.76 0.72
C ALA A 187 -3.47 10.92 0.91
N LEU A 188 -4.20 11.12 2.01
CA LEU A 188 -5.40 10.36 2.36
C LEU A 188 -6.51 10.47 1.29
N SER A 189 -6.68 11.65 0.68
CA SER A 189 -7.79 11.90 -0.24
C SER A 189 -7.70 11.04 -1.50
N TRP A 190 -6.53 10.96 -2.12
CA TRP A 190 -6.31 10.18 -3.33
C TRP A 190 -6.07 8.69 -3.01
N LEU A 191 -5.43 8.34 -1.89
CA LEU A 191 -5.22 6.93 -1.51
C LEU A 191 -6.55 6.18 -1.30
N ARG A 192 -7.58 6.86 -0.79
CA ARG A 192 -8.93 6.30 -0.63
C ARG A 192 -9.65 6.00 -1.95
N GLN A 193 -9.15 6.53 -3.07
CA GLN A 193 -9.66 6.22 -4.41
C GLN A 193 -9.02 4.93 -4.96
N GLU A 194 -7.82 4.58 -4.50
CA GLU A 194 -7.04 3.44 -5.00
C GLU A 194 -7.30 2.15 -4.21
N ALA A 195 -7.57 2.26 -2.90
CA ALA A 195 -7.84 1.13 -2.01
C ALA A 195 -9.29 1.09 -1.49
N ASP A 196 -9.79 -0.11 -1.17
CA ASP A 196 -11.11 -0.26 -0.54
C ASP A 196 -11.12 0.27 0.89
N GLN A 197 -9.97 0.23 1.57
CA GLN A 197 -9.74 0.73 2.90
C GLN A 197 -8.29 1.21 3.04
N VAL A 198 -8.10 2.32 3.74
CA VAL A 198 -6.78 2.90 4.03
C VAL A 198 -6.66 3.02 5.55
N ILE A 199 -5.61 2.45 6.12
CA ILE A 199 -5.28 2.49 7.55
C ILE A 199 -3.94 3.20 7.69
N ILE A 200 -3.95 4.29 8.45
CA ILE A 200 -2.76 5.09 8.74
C ILE A 200 -2.73 5.32 10.25
N LEU A 201 -1.60 5.03 10.90
CA LEU A 201 -1.46 5.30 12.34
C LEU A 201 -1.28 6.81 12.58
N ALA A 202 -0.34 7.44 11.87
CA ALA A 202 -0.05 8.87 11.98
C ALA A 202 -0.20 9.60 10.64
N ALA A 203 -0.99 10.68 10.62
CA ALA A 203 -1.23 11.51 9.42
C ALA A 203 -0.86 12.98 9.67
N PRO A 204 0.45 13.29 9.81
CA PRO A 204 0.90 14.64 10.13
C PRO A 204 0.60 15.64 9.00
N ARG A 205 0.40 16.90 9.40
CA ARG A 205 0.24 18.02 8.45
C ARG A 205 1.57 18.45 7.84
N THR A 206 2.62 18.46 8.65
CA THR A 206 4.01 18.70 8.25
C THR A 206 4.74 17.37 8.15
N PHE A 207 5.24 17.05 6.96
CA PHE A 207 5.91 15.78 6.68
C PHE A 207 7.08 16.06 5.74
N SER A 208 8.29 15.69 6.15
CA SER A 208 9.47 15.85 5.29
C SER A 208 9.96 14.50 4.78
N SER A 209 10.13 13.52 5.67
CA SER A 209 10.58 12.18 5.28
C SER A 209 9.94 11.09 6.14
N VAL A 210 9.92 9.85 5.65
CA VAL A 210 9.46 8.71 6.45
C VAL A 210 10.37 8.49 7.67
N GLY A 211 11.68 8.70 7.52
CA GLY A 211 12.67 8.39 8.55
C GLY A 211 12.54 9.21 9.84
N GLU A 212 12.00 10.43 9.79
CA GLU A 212 11.79 11.28 10.98
C GLU A 212 10.77 10.69 11.97
N TRP A 213 9.92 9.78 11.50
CA TRP A 213 8.89 9.12 12.31
C TRP A 213 9.42 7.86 12.99
N TYR A 214 10.72 7.58 12.91
CA TYR A 214 11.37 6.41 13.50
C TYR A 214 12.61 6.81 14.30
N THR A 215 12.75 6.29 15.52
CA THR A 215 13.97 6.43 16.32
C THR A 215 15.12 5.67 15.67
N ALA A 216 14.86 4.45 15.17
CA ALA A 216 15.80 3.65 14.41
C ALA A 216 15.27 3.35 12.99
N PHE A 217 15.90 3.96 11.98
CA PHE A 217 15.51 3.83 10.56
C PHE A 217 16.68 3.36 9.67
N GLY A 218 17.29 2.23 10.04
CA GLY A 218 18.41 1.65 9.29
C GLY A 218 18.05 1.29 7.84
N GLN A 219 19.04 1.32 6.95
CA GLN A 219 18.90 0.82 5.59
C GLN A 219 18.77 -0.71 5.60
N LEU A 220 17.85 -1.25 4.82
CA LEU A 220 17.68 -2.69 4.61
C LEU A 220 18.24 -3.08 3.25
N SER A 221 18.84 -4.26 3.14
CA SER A 221 19.36 -4.86 1.91
C SER A 221 18.35 -5.82 1.27
N ASP A 222 18.66 -6.32 0.07
CA ASP A 222 17.89 -7.40 -0.56
C ASP A 222 17.96 -8.70 0.27
N ALA A 223 19.08 -8.95 0.95
CA ALA A 223 19.26 -10.11 1.83
C ALA A 223 18.36 -10.02 3.08
N ASP A 224 18.18 -8.82 3.64
CA ASP A 224 17.26 -8.61 4.77
C ASP A 224 15.81 -8.91 4.38
N VAL A 225 15.40 -8.50 3.17
CA VAL A 225 14.06 -8.82 2.63
C VAL A 225 13.87 -10.33 2.53
N LEU A 226 14.83 -11.04 1.94
CA LEU A 226 14.77 -12.49 1.81
C LEU A 226 14.69 -13.20 3.17
N ALA A 227 15.48 -12.75 4.15
CA ALA A 227 15.45 -13.28 5.50
C ALA A 227 14.08 -13.07 6.19
N MET A 228 13.41 -11.95 5.92
CA MET A 228 12.07 -11.67 6.46
C MET A 228 10.97 -12.50 5.80
N LEU A 229 11.04 -12.69 4.48
CA LEU A 229 10.09 -13.54 3.74
C LEU A 229 10.21 -15.01 4.16
N GLY A 230 11.43 -15.45 4.51
CA GLY A 230 11.71 -16.85 4.85
C GLY A 230 11.82 -17.71 3.59
N ASP A 231 11.75 -19.04 3.77
CA ASP A 231 11.81 -19.97 2.64
C ASP A 231 10.53 -19.89 1.78
N PRO A 232 10.60 -19.43 0.52
CA PRO A 232 9.44 -19.33 -0.35
C PRO A 232 8.84 -20.70 -0.70
N GLU A 233 9.55 -21.81 -0.50
CA GLU A 233 9.03 -23.17 -0.67
C GLU A 233 8.18 -23.65 0.51
N ARG A 234 8.22 -22.97 1.66
CA ARG A 234 7.50 -23.36 2.88
C ARG A 234 6.77 -22.18 3.52
N PRO A 235 5.72 -21.64 2.87
CA PRO A 235 4.94 -20.59 3.49
C PRO A 235 4.15 -21.16 4.68
N SER A 236 4.05 -20.38 5.77
CA SER A 236 3.31 -20.74 6.99
C SER A 236 1.80 -20.99 6.74
N ARG A 237 1.29 -20.52 5.60
CA ARG A 237 -0.08 -20.74 5.11
C ARG A 237 -0.07 -20.74 3.58
N PRO A 238 -0.94 -21.51 2.88
CA PRO A 238 -0.94 -21.55 1.42
C PRO A 238 -1.12 -20.16 0.81
N LEU A 239 -0.27 -19.85 -0.17
CA LEU A 239 -0.41 -18.67 -1.00
C LEU A 239 -1.55 -18.87 -2.03
N PRO A 240 -2.09 -17.78 -2.60
CA PRO A 240 -3.06 -17.88 -3.69
C PRO A 240 -2.59 -18.78 -4.84
N VAL A 241 -3.50 -19.60 -5.37
CA VAL A 241 -3.28 -20.43 -6.56
C VAL A 241 -4.28 -20.00 -7.63
N ALA A 242 -3.87 -20.03 -8.90
CA ALA A 242 -4.73 -19.63 -10.02
C ALA A 242 -5.95 -20.56 -10.10
N ASP A 243 -7.15 -20.00 -9.97
CA ASP A 243 -8.41 -20.74 -10.07
C ASP A 243 -9.50 -19.84 -10.68
N PRO A 244 -10.04 -20.20 -11.87
CA PRO A 244 -11.08 -19.43 -12.56
C PRO A 244 -12.35 -19.21 -11.74
N SER A 245 -12.68 -20.12 -10.81
CA SER A 245 -13.86 -20.00 -9.95
C SER A 245 -13.74 -18.83 -8.95
N GLN A 246 -12.51 -18.44 -8.61
CA GLN A 246 -12.23 -17.35 -7.68
C GLN A 246 -12.49 -15.96 -8.30
N ALA A 247 -12.37 -15.84 -9.62
CA ALA A 247 -12.70 -14.60 -10.34
C ALA A 247 -14.20 -14.28 -10.31
N ALA A 248 -15.07 -15.29 -10.41
CA ALA A 248 -16.52 -15.13 -10.28
C ALA A 248 -16.92 -14.70 -8.85
N PHE A 249 -16.28 -15.28 -7.83
CA PHE A 249 -16.43 -14.86 -6.43
C PHE A 249 -16.01 -13.40 -6.22
N ALA A 250 -14.88 -12.97 -6.81
CA ALA A 250 -14.38 -11.60 -6.76
C ALA A 250 -15.44 -10.60 -7.26
N ARG A 251 -16.10 -10.90 -8.40
CA ARG A 251 -17.16 -10.05 -8.98
C ARG A 251 -18.37 -9.94 -8.05
N ARG A 252 -18.80 -11.04 -7.41
CA ARG A 252 -19.90 -11.06 -6.44
C ARG A 252 -19.60 -10.19 -5.22
N MET A 253 -18.37 -10.26 -4.71
CA MET A 253 -17.93 -9.47 -3.56
C MET A 253 -17.87 -7.97 -3.84
N ARG A 254 -17.34 -7.59 -5.02
CA ARG A 254 -17.32 -6.17 -5.44
C ARG A 254 -18.74 -5.60 -5.57
N ARG A 255 -19.69 -6.35 -6.13
CA ARG A 255 -21.10 -5.92 -6.27
C ARG A 255 -21.79 -5.69 -4.93
N ARG A 256 -21.63 -6.60 -3.96
CA ARG A 256 -22.20 -6.45 -2.61
C ARG A 256 -21.71 -5.18 -1.90
N ARG A 257 -20.49 -4.74 -2.20
CA ARG A 257 -19.90 -3.54 -1.58
C ARG A 257 -20.28 -2.23 -2.25
N SER A 258 -20.42 -2.21 -3.57
CA SER A 258 -20.97 -1.03 -4.28
C SER A 258 -22.35 -0.65 -3.70
N ALA A 259 -23.19 -1.65 -3.44
CA ALA A 259 -24.49 -1.48 -2.81
C ALA A 259 -24.45 -0.98 -1.34
N ALA A 260 -23.38 -1.30 -0.59
CA ALA A 260 -23.21 -0.82 0.79
C ALA A 260 -22.63 0.60 0.88
N ARG A 261 -21.89 1.05 -0.15
CA ARG A 261 -21.43 2.45 -0.27
C ARG A 261 -22.55 3.40 -0.70
N SER A 262 -23.49 2.94 -1.53
CA SER A 262 -24.64 3.76 -1.97
C SER A 262 -25.70 3.98 -0.89
N SER A 263 -25.74 3.16 0.17
CA SER A 263 -26.71 3.27 1.26
C SER A 263 -26.23 4.07 2.49
N SER A 264 -25.01 4.61 2.46
CA SER A 264 -24.40 5.31 3.60
C SER A 264 -23.98 6.76 3.35
N PHE A 265 -24.48 7.39 2.27
CA PHE A 265 -24.24 8.81 2.01
C PHE A 265 -25.33 9.69 2.65
N SER A 266 -25.08 10.17 3.86
CA SER A 266 -25.66 11.41 4.36
C SER A 266 -24.55 12.46 4.38
N PRO A 267 -24.65 13.56 3.63
CA PRO A 267 -23.64 14.61 3.68
C PRO A 267 -23.64 15.23 5.09
N PRO A 268 -22.47 15.49 5.69
CA PRO A 268 -22.40 16.17 6.98
C PRO A 268 -22.97 17.58 6.85
N HIS A 269 -23.93 17.91 7.70
CA HIS A 269 -24.47 19.25 7.86
C HIS A 269 -23.38 20.14 8.44
N VAL A 270 -22.85 21.07 7.64
CA VAL A 270 -21.91 22.10 8.11
C VAL A 270 -22.74 23.28 8.63
N PRO A 271 -22.77 23.58 9.94
CA PRO A 271 -23.45 24.78 10.41
C PRO A 271 -22.65 26.02 10.00
N TYR A 272 -23.31 26.89 9.24
CA TYR A 272 -22.83 28.22 8.88
C TYR A 272 -22.78 29.07 10.16
N PHE A 273 -21.59 29.42 10.64
CA PHE A 273 -21.44 30.41 11.72
C PHE A 273 -21.49 31.81 11.09
N SER A 274 -22.64 32.49 11.23
CA SER A 274 -22.73 33.93 11.00
C SER A 274 -21.92 34.67 12.08
N GLY A 275 -21.08 35.60 11.63
CA GLY A 275 -20.23 36.42 12.50
C GLY A 275 -21.04 37.28 13.45
N ARG A 276 -20.53 37.44 14.68
CA ARG A 276 -20.98 38.44 15.63
C ARG A 276 -20.52 39.83 15.21
N GLU A 277 -21.43 40.77 15.40
CA GLU A 277 -21.27 42.22 15.32
C GLU A 277 -20.10 42.74 16.16
N THR A 278 -19.41 43.73 15.61
CA THR A 278 -18.57 44.67 16.35
C THR A 278 -19.36 45.96 16.61
N ALA A 279 -19.19 46.47 17.84
CA ALA A 279 -19.65 47.73 18.43
C ALA A 279 -21.08 47.72 19.01
#